data_AF-A0A7J6JMB7-F1
#
_entry.id   AF-A0A7J6JMB7-F1
#
_cell.length_a   1.000
_cell.length_b   1.000
_cell.length_c   1.000
_cell.angle_alpha   90.00
_cell.angle_beta   90.00
_cell.angle_gamma   90.00
#
_symmetry.space_group_name_H-M   'P 1'
#
loop_
_entity.id
_entity.type
_entity.pdbx_description
1 polymer ?
#
loop_
_entity_poly.entity_id
_entity_poly.type
_entity_poly.pdbx_seq_one_letter_code
_entity_poly.pdbx_strand_id
1 'polypeptide(L)'
;MAMARQAARTAHDVINCPACSGIDITKPPPMQSFQNMMMLGTILPATANAYAKILELVDAETARAKKESRMITFRFAEYGGLWGEMNKRDKGCGVIETFDNREMDPDSWRLTVRGLLKVDIYGYDFETTNGTGYHHLGLKDVIKEMEDRSNHRHDALDAHVAAGNPHPMLHTQHNLMVPEGKDDSPENRNCLKIIEMARVALDKLVIA
;
A
#
# COMPACT_ATOMS: atom_id res chain seq x y z
N MET A 1 -10.82 13.18 -0.09
CA MET A 1 -9.79 12.27 0.49
C MET A 1 -10.24 10.82 0.50
N ALA A 2 -11.49 10.52 0.84
CA ALA A 2 -12.03 9.16 0.94
C ALA A 2 -11.67 8.20 -0.20
N MET A 3 -11.72 8.65 -1.47
CA MET A 3 -11.36 7.77 -2.61
C MET A 3 -9.88 7.33 -2.60
N ALA A 4 -8.95 8.24 -2.25
CA ALA A 4 -7.53 7.91 -2.18
C ALA A 4 -7.25 6.93 -1.02
N ARG A 5 -7.90 7.14 0.13
CA ARG A 5 -7.81 6.21 1.28
C ARG A 5 -8.47 4.86 1.00
N GLN A 6 -9.56 4.84 0.22
CA GLN A 6 -10.19 3.61 -0.25
C GLN A 6 -9.28 2.86 -1.24
N ALA A 7 -8.52 3.56 -2.07
CA ALA A 7 -7.51 2.95 -2.93
C ALA A 7 -6.37 2.32 -2.10
N ALA A 8 -5.88 3.01 -1.07
CA ALA A 8 -4.90 2.45 -0.14
C ALA A 8 -5.41 1.20 0.59
N ARG A 9 -6.65 1.26 1.09
CA ARG A 9 -7.35 0.10 1.65
C ARG A 9 -7.42 -1.07 0.67
N THR A 10 -7.76 -0.80 -0.60
CA THR A 10 -7.87 -1.84 -1.62
C THR A 10 -6.50 -2.50 -1.85
N ALA A 11 -5.42 -1.72 -1.88
CA ALA A 11 -4.06 -2.25 -2.00
C ALA A 11 -3.72 -3.20 -0.83
N HIS A 12 -4.07 -2.80 0.40
CA HIS A 12 -3.93 -3.65 1.59
C HIS A 12 -4.74 -4.95 1.50
N ASP A 13 -6.01 -4.86 1.10
CA ASP A 13 -6.90 -6.03 1.06
C ASP A 13 -6.44 -7.02 -0.03
N VAL A 14 -5.97 -6.51 -1.17
CA VAL A 14 -5.45 -7.33 -2.27
C VAL A 14 -4.15 -8.03 -1.89
N ILE A 15 -3.20 -7.34 -1.25
CA ILE A 15 -1.95 -7.99 -0.83
C ILE A 15 -2.21 -9.03 0.26
N ASN A 16 -3.18 -8.84 1.16
CA ASN A 16 -3.47 -9.82 2.21
C ASN A 16 -4.35 -10.99 1.77
N CYS A 17 -4.77 -11.07 0.50
CA CYS A 17 -5.66 -12.12 0.05
C CYS A 17 -4.93 -13.48 -0.11
N PRO A 18 -5.23 -14.49 0.72
CA PRO A 18 -4.52 -15.78 0.69
C PRO A 18 -4.81 -16.58 -0.58
N ALA A 19 -5.97 -16.37 -1.20
CA ALA A 19 -6.32 -16.99 -2.47
C ALA A 19 -5.48 -16.45 -3.64
N CYS A 20 -4.94 -15.23 -3.50
CA CYS A 20 -4.17 -14.57 -4.55
C CYS A 20 -2.65 -14.81 -4.43
N SER A 21 -2.19 -15.41 -3.33
CA SER A 21 -0.78 -15.59 -2.97
C SER A 21 -0.27 -17.04 -3.07
N GLY A 22 -0.97 -17.92 -3.80
CA GLY A 22 -0.57 -19.33 -3.94
C GLY A 22 0.80 -19.50 -4.63
N ILE A 23 1.64 -20.40 -4.12
CA ILE A 23 3.06 -20.56 -4.47
C ILE A 23 3.34 -21.95 -5.10
N ASP A 24 2.50 -22.41 -6.03
CA ASP A 24 2.86 -23.60 -6.81
C ASP A 24 3.78 -23.19 -7.97
N ILE A 25 5.10 -23.27 -7.74
CA ILE A 25 6.12 -22.90 -8.74
C ILE A 25 6.16 -23.82 -9.96
N THR A 26 5.56 -25.02 -9.86
CA THR A 26 5.55 -26.00 -10.96
C THR A 26 4.51 -25.66 -12.02
N LYS A 27 3.65 -24.68 -11.74
CA LYS A 27 2.58 -24.22 -12.63
C LYS A 27 2.74 -22.74 -12.97
N PRO A 28 2.20 -22.30 -14.11
CA PRO A 28 2.01 -20.89 -14.36
C PRO A 28 1.26 -20.22 -13.20
N PRO A 29 1.64 -19.01 -12.78
CA PRO A 29 0.88 -18.29 -11.77
C PRO A 29 -0.56 -18.10 -12.25
N PRO A 30 -1.56 -18.23 -11.37
CA PRO A 30 -2.94 -17.95 -11.74
C PRO A 30 -3.06 -16.54 -12.34
N MET A 31 -3.91 -16.38 -13.37
CA MET A 31 -4.12 -15.08 -14.01
C MET A 31 -4.50 -13.99 -13.01
N GLN A 32 -5.23 -14.36 -11.95
CA GLN A 32 -5.59 -13.47 -10.85
C GLN A 32 -4.37 -12.88 -10.13
N SER A 33 -3.32 -13.68 -9.88
CA SER A 33 -2.10 -13.21 -9.20
C SER A 33 -1.36 -12.18 -10.06
N PHE A 34 -1.28 -12.42 -11.37
CA PHE A 34 -0.71 -11.46 -12.31
C PHE A 34 -1.55 -10.17 -12.38
N GLN A 35 -2.87 -10.29 -12.51
CA GLN A 35 -3.78 -9.14 -12.53
C GLN A 35 -3.69 -8.30 -11.27
N ASN A 36 -3.59 -8.94 -10.09
CA ASN A 36 -3.42 -8.24 -8.82
C ASN A 36 -2.07 -7.51 -8.76
N MET A 37 -0.98 -8.12 -9.23
CA MET A 37 0.32 -7.45 -9.33
C MET A 37 0.25 -6.20 -10.22
N MET A 38 -0.35 -6.31 -11.40
CA MET A 38 -0.53 -5.17 -12.33
C MET A 38 -1.40 -4.07 -11.72
N MET A 39 -2.49 -4.46 -11.06
CA MET A 39 -3.41 -3.53 -10.40
C MET A 39 -2.73 -2.81 -9.23
N LEU A 40 -1.98 -3.53 -8.40
CA LEU A 40 -1.18 -2.95 -7.32
C LEU A 40 -0.10 -2.00 -7.88
N GLY A 41 0.60 -2.42 -8.92
CA GLY A 41 1.58 -1.60 -9.64
C GLY A 41 1.02 -0.30 -10.21
N THR A 42 -0.29 -0.24 -10.45
CA THR A 42 -0.98 0.97 -10.94
C THR A 42 -1.58 1.79 -9.80
N ILE A 43 -2.25 1.15 -8.83
CA ILE A 43 -2.96 1.83 -7.75
C ILE A 43 -2.00 2.51 -6.77
N LEU A 44 -0.82 1.94 -6.54
CA LEU A 44 0.16 2.48 -5.62
C LEU A 44 0.73 3.83 -6.11
N PRO A 45 1.26 3.95 -7.35
CA PRO A 45 1.64 5.25 -7.90
C PRO A 45 0.49 6.27 -7.95
N ALA A 46 -0.71 5.82 -8.35
CA ALA A 46 -1.87 6.70 -8.44
C ALA A 46 -2.28 7.26 -7.06
N THR A 47 -2.25 6.41 -6.02
CA THR A 47 -2.54 6.79 -4.64
C THR A 47 -1.46 7.73 -4.10
N ALA A 48 -0.18 7.47 -4.37
CA ALA A 48 0.91 8.34 -3.96
C ALA A 48 0.75 9.76 -4.55
N ASN A 49 0.43 9.86 -5.85
CA ASN A 49 0.15 11.13 -6.50
C ASN A 49 -1.09 11.83 -5.94
N ALA A 50 -2.17 11.08 -5.66
CA ALA A 50 -3.37 11.63 -5.04
C ALA A 50 -3.08 12.19 -3.64
N TYR A 51 -2.27 11.49 -2.84
CA TYR A 51 -1.83 11.95 -1.52
C TYR A 51 -0.95 13.21 -1.61
N ALA A 52 -0.03 13.29 -2.57
CA ALA A 52 0.73 14.52 -2.81
C ALA A 52 -0.21 15.71 -3.06
N LYS A 53 -1.22 15.53 -3.92
CA LYS A 53 -2.18 16.59 -4.21
C LYS A 53 -3.06 16.95 -3.01
N ILE A 54 -3.45 15.96 -2.22
CA ILE A 54 -4.21 16.16 -0.99
C ILE A 54 -3.40 16.99 0.01
N LEU A 55 -2.10 16.75 0.16
CA LEU A 55 -1.24 17.52 1.06
C LEU A 55 -1.15 19.00 0.64
N GLU A 56 -1.03 19.28 -0.66
CA GLU A 56 -1.10 20.66 -1.18
C GLU A 56 -2.43 21.35 -0.82
N LEU A 57 -3.55 20.62 -0.98
CA LEU A 57 -4.88 21.15 -0.66
C LEU A 57 -5.08 21.38 0.84
N VAL A 58 -4.53 20.50 1.67
CA VAL A 58 -4.53 20.65 3.14
C VAL A 58 -3.73 21.88 3.55
N ASP A 59 -2.54 22.09 2.96
CA ASP A 59 -1.71 23.26 3.25
C ASP A 59 -2.40 24.56 2.82
N ALA A 60 -3.01 24.57 1.63
CA ALA A 60 -3.77 25.71 1.12
C ALA A 60 -5.01 26.03 1.98
N GLU A 61 -5.76 25.00 2.40
CA GLU A 61 -6.93 25.17 3.27
C GLU A 61 -6.55 25.68 4.65
N THR A 62 -5.44 25.18 5.20
CA THR A 62 -4.89 25.66 6.47
C THR A 62 -4.56 27.15 6.40
N ALA A 63 -3.86 27.58 5.34
CA ALA A 63 -3.50 28.98 5.14
C ALA A 63 -4.73 29.88 4.99
N ARG A 64 -5.75 29.41 4.26
CA ARG A 64 -7.02 30.13 4.10
C ARG A 64 -7.76 30.27 5.43
N ALA A 65 -7.94 29.18 6.16
CA ALA A 65 -8.65 29.18 7.45
C ALA A 65 -7.97 30.09 8.48
N LYS A 66 -6.62 30.13 8.50
CA LYS A 66 -5.85 31.08 9.32
C LYS A 66 -6.13 32.54 8.96
N LYS A 67 -6.16 32.86 7.66
CA LYS A 67 -6.44 34.23 7.20
C LYS A 67 -7.85 34.68 7.57
N GLU A 68 -8.80 33.74 7.57
CA GLU A 68 -10.22 33.96 7.88
C GLU A 68 -10.53 33.84 9.38
N SER A 69 -9.53 33.52 10.23
CA SER A 69 -9.70 33.28 11.67
C SER A 69 -10.83 32.28 11.98
N ARG A 70 -10.97 31.23 11.17
CA ARG A 70 -12.01 30.21 11.35
C ARG A 70 -11.44 28.88 11.81
N MET A 71 -12.28 28.14 12.53
CA MET A 71 -12.06 26.75 12.86
C MET A 71 -12.41 25.86 11.68
N ILE A 72 -11.90 24.63 11.70
CA ILE A 72 -12.20 23.60 10.70
C ILE A 72 -12.84 22.42 11.42
N THR A 73 -14.01 21.99 10.96
CA THR A 73 -14.66 20.77 11.47
C THR A 73 -13.97 19.55 10.88
N PHE A 74 -13.50 18.66 11.74
CA PHE A 74 -12.94 17.38 11.35
C PHE A 74 -13.99 16.28 11.58
N ARG A 75 -14.24 15.48 10.53
CA ARG A 75 -15.14 14.33 10.58
C ARG A 75 -14.48 13.12 9.94
N PHE A 76 -14.29 12.08 10.72
CA PHE A 76 -13.50 10.92 10.33
C PHE A 76 -14.09 10.19 9.10
N ALA A 77 -15.41 10.11 9.04
CA ALA A 77 -16.14 9.51 7.91
C ALA A 77 -15.87 10.21 6.56
N GLU A 78 -15.67 11.53 6.55
CA GLU A 78 -15.41 12.31 5.33
C GLU A 78 -14.02 12.00 4.73
N TYR A 79 -13.12 11.51 5.59
CA TYR A 79 -11.80 11.03 5.19
C TYR A 79 -11.79 9.54 4.84
N GLY A 80 -12.93 8.84 4.85
CA GLY A 80 -13.04 7.43 4.49
C GLY A 80 -12.94 6.44 5.66
N GLY A 81 -12.91 6.93 6.90
CA GLY A 81 -13.00 6.06 8.08
C GLY A 81 -11.75 5.23 8.36
N LEU A 82 -11.91 4.23 9.25
CA LEU A 82 -10.89 3.24 9.55
C LEU A 82 -10.99 2.08 8.58
N TRP A 83 -9.87 1.41 8.36
CA TRP A 83 -9.82 0.21 7.56
C TRP A 83 -8.78 -0.77 8.08
N GLY A 84 -8.79 -1.98 7.51
CA GLY A 84 -7.95 -3.08 7.98
C GLY A 84 -8.21 -3.42 9.45
N GLU A 85 -7.14 -3.70 10.18
CA GLU A 85 -7.21 -4.08 11.59
C GLU A 85 -7.56 -2.92 12.54
N MET A 86 -7.39 -1.67 12.13
CA MET A 86 -7.85 -0.53 12.93
C MET A 86 -9.38 -0.59 13.11
N ASN A 87 -10.12 -0.85 12.02
CA ASN A 87 -11.58 -0.95 12.07
C ASN A 87 -12.08 -2.11 12.94
N LYS A 88 -11.33 -3.23 13.00
CA LYS A 88 -11.70 -4.38 13.82
C LYS A 88 -11.56 -4.12 15.32
N ARG A 89 -10.64 -3.22 15.72
CA ARG A 89 -10.38 -2.86 17.12
C ARG A 89 -11.17 -1.64 17.61
N ASP A 90 -11.90 -0.96 16.73
CA ASP A 90 -12.70 0.23 17.08
C ASP A 90 -13.82 -0.04 18.11
N LYS A 91 -14.14 -1.30 18.40
CA LYS A 91 -15.01 -1.66 19.54
C LYS A 91 -14.42 -1.30 20.93
N GLY A 92 -13.22 -0.71 20.99
CA GLY A 92 -12.62 -0.19 22.23
C GLY A 92 -11.52 0.86 22.03
N CYS A 93 -11.41 1.50 20.85
CA CYS A 93 -10.38 2.50 20.57
C CYS A 93 -10.93 3.93 20.74
N GLY A 94 -10.83 4.50 21.95
CA GLY A 94 -11.32 5.86 22.24
C GLY A 94 -10.66 6.99 21.45
N VAL A 95 -9.65 6.71 20.63
CA VAL A 95 -8.96 7.70 19.80
C VAL A 95 -9.92 8.30 18.76
N ILE A 96 -10.83 7.52 18.18
CA ILE A 96 -11.79 8.05 17.19
C ILE A 96 -12.84 8.92 17.83
N GLU A 97 -13.39 8.49 18.96
CA GLU A 97 -14.35 9.29 19.73
C GLU A 97 -13.73 10.62 20.20
N THR A 98 -12.41 10.67 20.37
CA THR A 98 -11.68 11.89 20.78
C THR A 98 -11.57 12.94 19.66
N PHE A 99 -11.59 12.52 18.40
CA PHE A 99 -11.34 13.41 17.26
C PHE A 99 -12.54 13.57 16.31
N ASP A 100 -13.51 12.66 16.30
CA ASP A 100 -14.63 12.76 15.36
C ASP A 100 -15.60 13.91 15.70
N ASN A 101 -16.11 14.54 14.65
CA ASN A 101 -17.01 15.69 14.69
C ASN A 101 -16.52 16.86 15.58
N ARG A 102 -15.21 17.12 15.58
CA ARG A 102 -14.57 18.14 16.42
C ARG A 102 -14.21 19.38 15.61
N GLU A 103 -14.43 20.56 16.19
CA GLU A 103 -13.83 21.79 15.68
C GLU A 103 -12.38 21.90 16.12
N MET A 104 -11.49 22.14 15.16
CA MET A 104 -10.06 22.19 15.37
C MET A 104 -9.53 23.52 14.83
N ASP A 105 -8.50 24.06 15.50
CA ASP A 105 -7.74 25.15 14.92
C ASP A 105 -7.02 24.65 13.65
N PRO A 106 -6.67 25.54 12.70
CA PRO A 106 -6.12 25.12 11.41
C PRO A 106 -4.86 24.26 11.53
N ASP A 107 -3.99 24.50 12.52
CA ASP A 107 -2.74 23.74 12.68
C ASP A 107 -2.99 22.34 13.24
N SER A 108 -3.87 22.23 14.24
CA SER A 108 -4.29 20.92 14.77
C SER A 108 -5.02 20.09 13.71
N TRP A 109 -5.88 20.71 12.90
CA TRP A 109 -6.55 20.03 11.78
C TRP A 109 -5.54 19.51 10.77
N ARG A 110 -4.60 20.36 10.35
CA ARG A 110 -3.52 20.00 9.42
C ARG A 110 -2.70 18.82 9.95
N LEU A 111 -2.30 18.87 11.21
CA LEU A 111 -1.53 17.81 11.85
C LEU A 111 -2.31 16.49 11.88
N THR A 112 -3.61 16.55 12.20
CA THR A 112 -4.47 15.36 12.28
C THR A 112 -4.64 14.70 10.92
N VAL A 113 -4.93 15.49 9.88
CA VAL A 113 -5.05 14.98 8.51
C VAL A 113 -3.73 14.38 8.01
N ARG A 114 -2.60 15.04 8.26
CA ARG A 114 -1.28 14.50 7.91
C ARG A 114 -0.96 13.22 8.69
N GLY A 115 -1.36 13.15 9.96
CA GLY A 115 -1.24 11.94 10.78
C GLY A 115 -1.97 10.75 10.16
N LEU A 116 -3.19 10.95 9.64
CA LEU A 116 -3.93 9.88 8.95
C LEU A 116 -3.20 9.39 7.70
N LEU A 117 -2.70 10.31 6.88
CA LEU A 117 -1.96 9.95 5.68
C LEU A 117 -0.63 9.25 6.01
N LYS A 118 0.04 9.64 7.11
CA LYS A 118 1.24 8.94 7.60
C LYS A 118 0.93 7.49 7.95
N VAL A 119 -0.17 7.23 8.65
CA VAL A 119 -0.59 5.85 8.97
C VAL A 119 -0.86 5.06 7.69
N ASP A 120 -1.59 5.62 6.72
CA ASP A 120 -1.87 4.91 5.47
C ASP A 120 -0.57 4.58 4.68
N ILE A 121 0.48 5.41 4.77
CA ILE A 121 1.73 5.23 4.00
C ILE A 121 2.75 4.35 4.72
N TYR A 122 3.01 4.65 5.98
CA TYR A 122 4.10 4.05 6.76
C TYR A 122 3.62 2.92 7.66
N GLY A 123 2.31 2.73 7.78
CA GLY A 123 1.75 1.81 8.75
C GLY A 123 1.80 2.36 10.17
N TYR A 124 1.41 1.52 11.13
CA TYR A 124 1.49 1.86 12.55
C TYR A 124 1.50 0.62 13.44
N ASP A 125 2.44 0.58 14.38
CA ASP A 125 2.51 -0.45 15.41
C ASP A 125 1.63 -0.08 16.60
N PHE A 126 0.57 -0.86 16.80
CA PHE A 126 -0.31 -0.74 17.95
C PHE A 126 0.18 -1.67 19.07
N GLU A 127 0.71 -1.07 20.13
CA GLU A 127 0.98 -1.79 21.38
C GLU A 127 -0.34 -2.24 22.03
N THR A 128 -0.33 -3.43 22.63
CA THR A 128 -1.45 -3.91 23.45
C THR A 128 -1.03 -4.08 24.90
N THR A 129 -2.00 -3.90 25.79
CA THR A 129 -1.84 -4.13 27.24
C THR A 129 -1.45 -5.57 27.59
N ASN A 130 -1.62 -6.52 26.66
CA ASN A 130 -1.28 -7.94 26.83
C ASN A 130 0.07 -8.32 26.18
N GLY A 131 0.84 -7.36 25.67
CA GLY A 131 2.18 -7.59 25.10
C GLY A 131 2.20 -8.14 23.67
N THR A 132 1.06 -8.46 23.07
CA THR A 132 0.97 -8.83 21.65
C THR A 132 0.67 -7.59 20.80
N GLY A 133 1.72 -6.92 20.32
CA GLY A 133 1.56 -5.81 19.38
C GLY A 133 0.89 -6.26 18.07
N TYR A 134 0.27 -5.32 17.35
CA TYR A 134 -0.18 -5.56 15.98
C TYR A 134 0.28 -4.42 15.07
N HIS A 135 0.77 -4.78 13.89
CA HIS A 135 1.27 -3.85 12.89
C HIS A 135 0.24 -3.61 11.80
N HIS A 136 -0.34 -2.40 11.74
CA HIS A 136 -1.15 -1.97 10.61
C HIS A 136 -0.25 -1.69 9.41
N LEU A 137 -0.43 -2.47 8.35
CA LEU A 137 0.37 -2.35 7.12
C LEU A 137 0.02 -1.06 6.36
N GLY A 138 1.03 -0.21 6.14
CA GLY A 138 0.96 0.92 5.23
C GLY A 138 1.30 0.55 3.79
N LEU A 139 1.21 1.53 2.89
CA LEU A 139 1.57 1.35 1.48
C LEU A 139 3.04 0.92 1.28
N LYS A 140 3.97 1.33 2.16
CA LYS A 140 5.35 0.86 2.11
C LYS A 140 5.46 -0.64 2.39
N ASP A 141 4.67 -1.13 3.34
CA ASP A 141 4.64 -2.56 3.68
C ASP A 141 3.98 -3.37 2.56
N VAL A 142 2.95 -2.82 1.89
CA VAL A 142 2.36 -3.44 0.69
C VAL A 142 3.42 -3.63 -0.40
N ILE A 143 4.26 -2.63 -0.68
CA ILE A 143 5.33 -2.71 -1.68
C ILE A 143 6.36 -3.77 -1.26
N LYS A 144 6.75 -3.78 0.02
CA LYS A 144 7.66 -4.77 0.56
C LYS A 144 7.11 -6.19 0.40
N GLU A 145 5.84 -6.42 0.71
CA GLU A 145 5.19 -7.70 0.52
C GLU A 145 5.12 -8.12 -0.96
N MET A 146 4.91 -7.19 -1.89
CA MET A 146 4.97 -7.48 -3.32
C MET A 146 6.38 -7.96 -3.74
N GLU A 147 7.41 -7.29 -3.23
CA GLU A 147 8.81 -7.65 -3.46
C GLU A 147 9.16 -9.01 -2.86
N ASP A 148 8.89 -9.20 -1.57
CA ASP A 148 9.21 -10.42 -0.83
C ASP A 148 8.52 -11.64 -1.47
N ARG A 149 7.29 -11.49 -1.97
CA ARG A 149 6.58 -12.57 -2.69
C ARG A 149 7.16 -12.85 -4.06
N SER A 150 7.51 -11.80 -4.81
CA SER A 150 8.13 -11.95 -6.12
C SER A 150 9.47 -12.66 -5.98
N ASN A 151 10.32 -12.19 -5.07
CA ASN A 151 11.64 -12.76 -4.80
C ASN A 151 11.53 -14.20 -4.33
N HIS A 152 10.71 -14.52 -3.32
CA HIS A 152 10.52 -15.91 -2.87
C HIS A 152 10.13 -16.86 -4.01
N ARG A 153 9.25 -16.43 -4.91
CA ARG A 153 8.85 -17.24 -6.06
C ARG A 153 10.02 -17.46 -7.02
N HIS A 154 10.80 -16.43 -7.30
CA HIS A 154 11.95 -16.55 -8.18
C HIS A 154 13.08 -17.37 -7.55
N ASP A 155 13.39 -17.19 -6.26
CA ASP A 155 14.38 -17.99 -5.55
C ASP A 155 14.02 -19.49 -5.59
N ALA A 156 12.73 -19.79 -5.45
CA ALA A 156 12.23 -21.16 -5.55
C ALA A 156 12.31 -21.72 -6.99
N LEU A 157 12.11 -20.89 -8.03
CA LEU A 157 12.32 -21.27 -9.42
C LEU A 157 13.80 -21.50 -9.73
N ASP A 158 14.67 -20.61 -9.27
CA ASP A 158 16.11 -20.69 -9.45
C ASP A 158 16.67 -21.96 -8.80
N ALA A 159 16.21 -22.29 -7.59
CA ALA A 159 16.53 -23.55 -6.92
C ALA A 159 16.01 -24.79 -7.68
N HIS A 160 14.81 -24.72 -8.26
CA HIS A 160 14.22 -25.81 -9.07
C HIS A 160 15.06 -26.11 -10.31
N VAL A 161 15.52 -25.07 -11.01
CA VAL A 161 16.38 -25.18 -12.19
C VAL A 161 17.79 -25.64 -11.82
N ALA A 162 18.36 -25.12 -10.72
CA ALA A 162 19.67 -25.55 -10.22
C ALA A 162 19.70 -27.05 -9.83
N ALA A 163 18.56 -27.60 -9.42
CA ALA A 163 18.38 -29.03 -9.19
C ALA A 163 18.30 -29.88 -10.49
N GLY A 164 18.45 -29.27 -11.66
CA GLY A 164 18.44 -29.93 -12.98
C GLY A 164 17.06 -30.12 -13.59
N ASN A 165 16.01 -29.55 -12.99
CA ASN A 165 14.66 -29.60 -13.57
C ASN A 165 14.49 -28.51 -14.64
N PRO A 166 13.63 -28.73 -15.65
CA PRO A 166 13.36 -27.73 -16.68
C PRO A 166 12.69 -26.50 -16.08
N HIS A 167 13.03 -25.32 -16.59
CA HIS A 167 12.40 -24.08 -16.13
C HIS A 167 10.91 -24.08 -16.51
N PRO A 168 9.96 -24.00 -15.56
CA PRO A 168 8.53 -24.14 -15.83
C PRO A 168 7.97 -23.08 -16.80
N MET A 169 8.59 -21.89 -16.83
CA MET A 169 8.09 -20.72 -17.58
C MET A 169 8.87 -20.26 -18.81
N LEU A 170 10.20 -20.46 -18.90
CA LEU A 170 10.99 -19.93 -20.03
C LEU A 170 10.64 -20.57 -21.39
N HIS A 171 10.00 -21.73 -21.39
CA HIS A 171 9.56 -22.42 -22.61
C HIS A 171 8.08 -22.18 -22.95
N THR A 172 7.38 -21.37 -22.15
CA THR A 172 5.98 -21.01 -22.39
C THR A 172 5.90 -19.64 -23.06
N GLN A 173 4.88 -19.41 -23.90
CA GLN A 173 4.65 -18.12 -24.60
C GLN A 173 4.26 -16.95 -23.66
N HIS A 174 4.60 -17.03 -22.37
CA HIS A 174 4.16 -16.10 -21.33
C HIS A 174 5.16 -14.93 -21.21
N ASN A 175 5.30 -14.17 -22.30
CA ASN A 175 6.25 -13.06 -22.49
C ASN A 175 6.02 -11.83 -21.57
N LEU A 176 5.02 -11.87 -20.70
CA LEU A 176 4.65 -10.74 -19.83
C LEU A 176 5.51 -10.68 -18.55
N MET A 177 6.05 -11.81 -18.09
CA MET A 177 6.87 -11.84 -16.86
C MET A 177 8.36 -11.58 -17.16
N VAL A 178 8.84 -12.12 -18.27
CA VAL A 178 10.19 -11.92 -18.81
C VAL A 178 10.05 -11.64 -20.31
N PRO A 179 10.70 -10.60 -20.86
CA PRO A 179 10.67 -10.31 -22.29
C PRO A 179 11.14 -11.49 -23.15
N GLU A 180 10.59 -11.61 -24.35
CA GLU A 180 10.98 -12.67 -25.28
C GLU A 180 12.49 -12.63 -25.58
N GLY A 181 13.14 -13.79 -25.54
CA GLY A 181 14.58 -13.92 -25.78
C GLY A 181 15.47 -13.43 -24.63
N LYS A 182 14.91 -13.13 -23.46
CA LYS A 182 15.65 -12.82 -22.23
C LYS A 182 15.62 -13.98 -21.24
N ASP A 183 16.63 -14.04 -20.38
CA ASP A 183 16.70 -14.94 -19.24
C ASP A 183 15.90 -14.37 -18.05
N ASP A 184 15.62 -15.21 -17.05
CA ASP A 184 14.91 -14.81 -15.82
C ASP A 184 15.82 -14.06 -14.83
N SER A 185 16.79 -13.28 -15.31
CA SER A 185 17.65 -12.47 -14.45
C SER A 185 16.86 -11.28 -13.84
N PRO A 186 17.23 -10.78 -12.65
CA PRO A 186 16.49 -9.72 -11.96
C PRO A 186 16.18 -8.48 -12.82
N GLU A 187 17.12 -8.05 -13.66
CA GLU A 187 16.98 -6.91 -14.56
C GLU A 187 15.97 -7.14 -15.71
N ASN A 188 15.65 -8.40 -16.01
CA ASN A 188 14.70 -8.78 -17.05
C ASN A 188 13.30 -9.06 -16.49
N ARG A 189 13.15 -9.26 -15.18
CA ARG A 189 11.86 -9.52 -14.50
C ARG A 189 10.96 -8.28 -14.49
N ASN A 190 9.85 -8.32 -15.23
CA ASN A 190 8.90 -7.19 -15.30
C ASN A 190 8.16 -6.93 -13.98
N CYS A 191 7.91 -7.96 -13.18
CA CYS A 191 7.32 -7.80 -11.85
C CYS A 191 8.18 -6.89 -10.95
N LEU A 192 9.51 -7.07 -10.95
CA LEU A 192 10.42 -6.24 -10.16
C LEU A 192 10.45 -4.80 -10.66
N LYS A 193 10.37 -4.57 -11.98
CA LYS A 193 10.28 -3.22 -12.56
C LYS A 193 9.00 -2.50 -12.13
N ILE A 194 7.87 -3.21 -12.10
CA ILE A 194 6.58 -2.65 -11.65
C ILE A 194 6.64 -2.28 -10.17
N ILE A 195 7.22 -3.16 -9.34
CA ILE A 195 7.41 -2.92 -7.90
C ILE A 195 8.31 -1.70 -7.68
N GLU A 196 9.40 -1.60 -8.43
CA GLU A 196 10.32 -0.45 -8.36
C GLU A 196 9.62 0.86 -8.74
N MET A 197 8.79 0.87 -9.77
CA MET A 197 7.99 2.04 -10.12
C MET A 197 7.05 2.48 -8.98
N ALA A 198 6.40 1.53 -8.30
CA ALA A 198 5.57 1.80 -7.13
C ALA A 198 6.39 2.37 -5.97
N ARG A 199 7.58 1.80 -5.71
CA ARG A 199 8.52 2.27 -4.68
C ARG A 199 8.96 3.72 -4.92
N VAL A 200 9.45 4.02 -6.13
CA VAL A 200 9.89 5.37 -6.50
C VAL A 200 8.74 6.38 -6.40
N ALA A 201 7.51 6.01 -6.78
CA ALA A 201 6.36 6.90 -6.67
C ALA A 201 6.04 7.23 -5.20
N LEU A 202 6.13 6.25 -4.30
CA LEU A 202 5.85 6.44 -2.88
C LEU A 202 7.00 7.15 -2.15
N ASP A 203 8.26 6.93 -2.52
CA ASP A 203 9.41 7.60 -1.91
C ASP A 203 9.49 9.10 -2.28
N LYS A 204 8.91 9.50 -3.42
CA LYS A 204 8.73 10.92 -3.77
C LYS A 204 7.69 11.62 -2.90
N LEU A 205 6.82 10.87 -2.21
CA LEU A 205 5.81 11.43 -1.32
C LEU A 205 6.43 11.76 0.04
N VAL A 206 6.77 13.04 0.23
CA VAL A 206 7.30 13.54 1.51
C VAL A 206 6.16 14.08 2.38
N ILE A 207 5.83 13.35 3.46
CA ILE A 207 4.93 13.86 4.49
C ILE A 207 5.74 14.34 5.70
N ALA A 208 6.17 15.60 5.67
CA ALA A 208 6.68 16.31 6.86
C ALA A 208 5.64 16.30 7.99
#